data_AF-L7FQ27-F1
#
_entry.id   AF-L7FQ27-F1
#
_cell.length_a   1.000
_cell.length_b   1.000
_cell.length_c   1.000
_cell.angle_alpha   90.00
_cell.angle_beta   90.00
_cell.angle_gamma   90.00
#
_symmetry.space_group_name_H-M   'P 1'
#
loop_
_entity.id
_entity.type
_entity.pdbx_description
1 polymer ?
#
loop_
_entity_poly.entity_id
_entity_poly.type
_entity_poly.pdbx_seq_one_letter_code
_entity_poly.pdbx_strand_id
1 'polypeptide(L)'
;KQGARPKQIQMKYSEPTESEPKSSVKKPDEVEKQKEMKGEGELVKQVQFPSKILHFTFYNYCPKYFLVGRPITSMALVLYWPGEKCKRTECALPVGTPFVKEGFFLHGYWPQSTGNNNMLCCQTKTPLSLAEKIIFGDDTLKDLIYRNWMSISVCAVSLYQYDKHGSCAQKIFEGPNGIKDYMRTTIALYQKYNLWKILQESELQVVTNKLYNIEQLKKVLRREIGCEVIFTCVEMTSIFDVKMCFDPNSNPFNPTFIKCPDKNYREEKRRCSKEVMFEEFPKYLLDPVTSPRNNCPY
;
A
#
# COMPACT_ATOMS: atom_id res chain seq x y z
N LYS A 1 47.60 34.31 -0.34
CA LYS A 1 46.30 33.99 -0.98
C LYS A 1 45.80 32.69 -0.36
N GLN A 2 45.03 32.79 0.71
CA GLN A 2 44.56 31.69 1.55
C GLN A 2 43.04 31.80 1.71
N GLY A 3 42.42 30.64 1.92
CA GLY A 3 41.03 30.34 1.59
C GLY A 3 39.97 30.94 2.51
N ALA A 4 38.80 31.16 1.92
CA ALA A 4 37.59 31.53 2.62
C ALA A 4 36.87 30.28 3.15
N ARG A 5 36.61 30.27 4.47
CA ARG A 5 35.66 29.36 5.14
C ARG A 5 34.25 29.99 5.14
N PRO A 6 33.17 29.20 5.06
CA PRO A 6 31.81 29.71 5.16
C PRO A 6 31.39 30.01 6.61
N LYS A 7 30.61 31.07 6.79
CA LYS A 7 30.03 31.54 8.06
C LYS A 7 28.91 30.60 8.54
N GLN A 8 29.00 30.17 9.80
CA GLN A 8 27.89 29.56 10.54
C GLN A 8 26.92 30.66 11.02
N ILE A 9 25.62 30.44 10.80
CA ILE A 9 24.52 31.24 11.35
C ILE A 9 24.04 30.53 12.62
N GLN A 10 24.23 31.17 13.77
CA GLN A 10 23.68 30.72 15.06
C GLN A 10 22.23 31.20 15.18
N MET A 11 21.31 30.26 15.40
CA MET A 11 19.94 30.53 15.81
C MET A 11 19.91 30.76 17.33
N LYS A 12 19.39 31.91 17.77
CA LYS A 12 19.14 32.23 19.17
C LYS A 12 17.81 31.60 19.60
N TYR A 13 17.84 30.79 20.65
CA TYR A 13 16.66 30.38 21.42
C TYR A 13 16.37 31.45 22.48
N SER A 14 15.08 31.75 22.67
CA SER A 14 14.56 32.61 23.74
C SER A 14 13.81 31.76 24.75
N GLU A 15 14.25 31.80 26.01
CA GLU A 15 13.60 31.19 27.18
C GLU A 15 12.41 32.04 27.66
N PRO A 16 11.37 31.44 28.28
CA PRO A 16 10.26 32.17 28.89
C PRO A 16 10.57 32.55 30.34
N THR A 17 10.28 33.81 30.68
CA THR A 17 10.37 34.39 32.02
C THR A 17 9.15 34.09 32.89
N GLU A 18 9.38 33.58 34.10
CA GLU A 18 8.43 33.52 35.22
C GLU A 18 8.16 34.91 35.80
N SER A 19 6.90 35.18 36.16
CA SER A 19 6.60 36.01 37.33
C SER A 19 5.20 35.68 37.89
N GLU A 20 5.17 35.21 39.14
CA GLU A 20 3.99 35.20 40.01
C GLU A 20 3.82 36.58 40.69
N PRO A 21 2.62 36.87 41.22
CA PRO A 21 2.56 37.05 42.68
C PRO A 21 1.35 36.37 43.37
N LYS A 22 1.53 36.16 44.69
CA LYS A 22 0.75 35.33 45.63
C LYS A 22 -0.55 35.96 46.18
N SER A 23 -1.53 35.05 46.41
CA SER A 23 -2.33 34.83 47.64
C SER A 23 -3.34 35.88 48.15
N SER A 24 -4.61 35.46 48.27
CA SER A 24 -5.28 35.39 49.59
C SER A 24 -6.46 34.40 49.61
N VAL A 25 -6.65 33.82 50.79
CA VAL A 25 -7.43 32.62 51.15
C VAL A 25 -8.88 32.95 51.53
N LYS A 26 -9.82 32.04 51.25
CA LYS A 26 -10.96 31.69 52.15
C LYS A 26 -11.59 30.33 51.75
N LYS A 27 -11.64 29.40 52.70
CA LYS A 27 -12.50 28.20 52.74
C LYS A 27 -13.85 28.57 53.39
N PRO A 28 -14.96 27.85 53.12
CA PRO A 28 -15.35 26.73 54.00
C PRO A 28 -15.84 25.46 53.27
N ASP A 29 -15.70 24.34 53.97
CA ASP A 29 -16.19 23.00 53.62
C ASP A 29 -17.73 22.92 53.75
N GLU A 30 -18.41 22.19 52.85
CA GLU A 30 -19.32 21.10 53.23
C GLU A 30 -19.79 20.26 52.04
N VAL A 31 -20.18 19.03 52.39
CA VAL A 31 -20.37 17.83 51.58
C VAL A 31 -21.77 17.78 50.99
N GLU A 32 -21.92 17.42 49.71
CA GLU A 32 -23.06 16.60 49.28
C GLU A 32 -22.76 15.72 48.04
N LYS A 33 -23.33 14.51 48.08
CA LYS A 33 -23.06 13.32 47.28
C LYS A 33 -23.76 13.32 45.91
N GLN A 34 -23.35 12.33 45.10
CA GLN A 34 -24.00 11.72 43.91
C GLN A 34 -23.51 12.31 42.58
N LYS A 35 -23.14 11.55 41.54
CA LYS A 35 -23.64 10.25 41.06
C LYS A 35 -22.67 9.60 40.06
N GLU A 36 -22.47 8.30 40.24
CA GLU A 36 -22.21 7.23 39.27
C GLU A 36 -21.39 7.49 37.99
N MET A 37 -20.24 6.83 37.95
CA MET A 37 -19.58 6.34 36.74
C MET A 37 -20.48 5.32 36.00
N LYS A 38 -20.81 5.60 34.73
CA LYS A 38 -21.01 4.60 33.68
C LYS A 38 -20.46 5.14 32.36
N GLY A 39 -19.18 4.89 32.12
CA GLY A 39 -18.66 4.88 30.75
C GLY A 39 -19.08 3.55 30.13
N GLU A 40 -20.12 3.57 29.29
CA GLU A 40 -20.48 2.41 28.48
C GLU A 40 -19.32 2.11 27.53
N GLY A 41 -18.70 0.94 27.74
CA GLY A 41 -17.82 0.34 26.75
C GLY A 41 -18.66 0.06 25.51
N GLU A 42 -18.28 0.69 24.40
CA GLU A 42 -18.85 0.47 23.09
C GLU A 42 -18.63 -1.00 22.72
N LEU A 43 -19.68 -1.81 22.87
CA LEU A 43 -19.73 -3.18 22.40
C LEU A 43 -19.52 -3.17 20.88
N VAL A 44 -18.35 -3.60 20.45
CA VAL A 44 -18.06 -3.92 19.04
C VAL A 44 -19.09 -4.96 18.61
N LYS A 45 -20.18 -4.51 17.96
CA LYS A 45 -21.17 -5.40 17.37
C LYS A 45 -20.45 -6.24 16.32
N GLN A 46 -20.37 -7.55 16.56
CA GLN A 46 -19.92 -8.50 15.55
C GLN A 46 -20.81 -8.35 14.32
N VAL A 47 -20.22 -7.95 13.20
CA VAL A 47 -20.91 -7.81 11.91
C VAL A 47 -21.35 -9.20 11.48
N GLN A 48 -22.67 -9.41 11.43
CA GLN A 48 -23.25 -10.69 11.04
C GLN A 48 -23.15 -10.83 9.51
N PHE A 49 -22.23 -11.67 9.04
CA PHE A 49 -21.96 -11.86 7.61
C PHE A 49 -23.04 -12.73 6.93
N PRO A 50 -23.42 -12.45 5.67
CA PRO A 50 -24.43 -13.21 4.93
C PRO A 50 -24.04 -14.67 4.64
N SER A 51 -25.06 -15.49 4.33
CA SER A 51 -25.04 -16.96 4.38
C SER A 51 -24.29 -17.70 3.26
N LYS A 52 -23.77 -17.03 2.23
CA LYS A 52 -23.01 -17.69 1.15
C LYS A 52 -21.59 -17.14 1.06
N ILE A 53 -20.64 -17.92 1.59
CA ILE A 53 -19.21 -17.69 1.41
C ILE A 53 -18.83 -18.16 0.00
N LEU A 54 -18.21 -17.29 -0.79
CA LEU A 54 -17.62 -17.64 -2.07
C LEU A 54 -16.33 -18.43 -1.87
N HIS A 55 -16.14 -19.46 -2.68
CA HIS A 55 -14.95 -20.28 -2.65
C HIS A 55 -14.01 -19.88 -3.79
N PHE A 56 -12.90 -19.24 -3.45
CA PHE A 56 -11.87 -18.90 -4.40
C PHE A 56 -10.74 -19.92 -4.36
N THR A 57 -10.09 -20.10 -5.51
CA THR A 57 -8.90 -20.95 -5.64
C THR A 57 -7.69 -20.22 -5.08
N PHE A 58 -6.69 -20.95 -4.62
CA PHE A 58 -5.39 -20.39 -4.26
C PHE A 58 -4.56 -20.07 -5.51
N TYR A 59 -3.68 -19.07 -5.42
CA TYR A 59 -2.65 -18.86 -6.44
C TYR A 59 -1.75 -20.09 -6.57
N ASN A 60 -1.38 -20.39 -7.82
CA ASN A 60 -0.27 -21.31 -8.07
C ASN A 60 1.04 -20.60 -7.75
N TYR A 61 1.79 -21.16 -6.81
CA TYR A 61 3.15 -20.70 -6.48
C TYR A 61 4.13 -21.00 -7.62
N CYS A 62 5.32 -20.43 -7.51
CA CYS A 62 6.40 -20.62 -8.46
C CYS A 62 6.71 -22.11 -8.66
N PRO A 63 6.60 -22.64 -9.89
CA PRO A 63 6.86 -24.06 -10.14
C PRO A 63 8.36 -24.38 -10.08
N LYS A 64 9.21 -23.37 -10.28
CA LYS A 64 10.68 -23.47 -10.27
C LYS A 64 11.28 -22.15 -9.79
N TYR A 65 12.42 -22.25 -9.12
CA TYR A 65 13.18 -21.11 -8.63
C TYR A 65 14.51 -20.96 -9.36
N PHE A 66 14.95 -19.71 -9.56
CA PHE A 66 16.13 -19.39 -10.36
C PHE A 66 17.12 -18.55 -9.56
N LEU A 67 18.41 -18.82 -9.76
CA LEU A 67 19.47 -17.91 -9.31
C LEU A 67 19.43 -16.65 -10.18
N VAL A 68 19.18 -15.50 -9.56
CA VAL A 68 19.22 -14.21 -10.24
C VAL A 68 20.47 -13.44 -9.82
N GLY A 69 21.46 -13.43 -10.71
CA GLY A 69 22.72 -12.73 -10.50
C GLY A 69 22.70 -11.25 -10.90
N ARG A 70 21.64 -10.79 -11.60
CA ARG A 70 21.55 -9.41 -12.09
C ARG A 70 21.23 -8.44 -10.95
N PRO A 71 21.78 -7.21 -10.97
CA PRO A 71 21.46 -6.20 -9.96
C PRO A 71 20.01 -5.75 -10.09
N ILE A 72 19.41 -5.46 -8.94
CA ILE A 72 18.13 -4.74 -8.85
C ILE A 72 18.43 -3.27 -9.14
N THR A 73 17.75 -2.70 -10.12
CA THR A 73 17.93 -1.30 -10.53
C THR A 73 16.79 -0.41 -10.08
N SER A 74 15.63 -0.98 -9.77
CA SER A 74 14.52 -0.28 -9.14
C SER A 74 13.61 -1.26 -8.41
N MET A 75 12.91 -0.80 -7.38
CA MET A 75 11.78 -1.51 -6.80
C MET A 75 10.48 -0.82 -7.21
N ALA A 76 9.49 -1.55 -7.74
CA ALA A 76 8.24 -0.96 -8.20
C ALA A 76 7.09 -1.30 -7.23
N LEU A 77 6.50 -0.31 -6.57
CA LEU A 77 5.22 -0.49 -5.88
C LEU A 77 4.12 -0.48 -6.94
N VAL A 78 3.31 -1.52 -6.95
CA VAL A 78 2.23 -1.71 -7.91
C VAL A 78 0.91 -1.78 -7.16
N LEU A 79 -0.03 -0.95 -7.59
CA LEU A 79 -1.38 -0.91 -7.08
C LEU A 79 -2.35 -1.19 -8.24
N TYR A 80 -3.46 -1.87 -7.98
CA TYR A 80 -4.47 -2.20 -8.97
C TYR A 80 -5.81 -1.53 -8.68
N TRP A 81 -6.57 -1.22 -9.72
CA TRP A 81 -7.90 -0.62 -9.64
C TRP A 81 -8.96 -1.73 -9.57
N PRO A 82 -9.72 -1.84 -8.46
CA PRO A 82 -10.70 -2.91 -8.31
C PRO A 82 -11.85 -2.86 -9.33
N GLY A 83 -12.20 -1.67 -9.84
CA GLY A 83 -13.25 -1.52 -10.86
C GLY A 83 -12.97 -2.34 -12.12
N GLU A 84 -11.75 -2.25 -12.64
CA GLU A 84 -11.36 -3.05 -13.82
C GLU A 84 -11.27 -4.54 -13.48
N LYS A 85 -10.71 -4.88 -12.30
CA LYS A 85 -10.57 -6.28 -11.87
C LYS A 85 -11.92 -7.00 -11.74
N CYS A 86 -12.92 -6.32 -11.17
CA CYS A 86 -14.23 -6.89 -10.87
C CYS A 86 -15.25 -6.75 -12.01
N LYS A 87 -14.88 -6.08 -13.11
CA LYS A 87 -15.73 -5.98 -14.31
C LYS A 87 -16.01 -7.35 -14.96
N ARG A 88 -15.05 -8.28 -14.86
CA ARG A 88 -15.09 -9.60 -15.54
C ARG A 88 -14.90 -10.78 -14.59
N THR A 89 -14.75 -10.50 -13.30
CA THR A 89 -14.48 -11.51 -12.28
C THR A 89 -15.40 -11.26 -11.11
N GLU A 90 -15.98 -12.32 -10.56
CA GLU A 90 -16.69 -12.23 -9.30
C GLU A 90 -15.70 -11.80 -8.20
N CYS A 91 -16.07 -10.78 -7.43
CA CYS A 91 -15.26 -10.25 -6.35
C CYS A 91 -15.95 -10.35 -5.01
N ALA A 92 -15.19 -10.67 -3.98
CA ALA A 92 -15.67 -10.71 -2.59
C ALA A 92 -14.53 -10.37 -1.64
N LEU A 93 -14.86 -9.82 -0.47
CA LEU A 93 -13.86 -9.57 0.57
C LEU A 93 -13.56 -10.85 1.36
N PRO A 94 -12.31 -11.10 1.76
CA PRO A 94 -12.03 -12.13 2.75
C PRO A 94 -12.83 -11.91 4.03
N VAL A 95 -13.20 -12.99 4.72
CA VAL A 95 -13.91 -12.91 6.02
C VAL A 95 -13.11 -12.10 7.04
N GLY A 96 -11.78 -12.19 7.02
CA GLY A 96 -10.90 -11.44 7.93
C GLY A 96 -10.74 -9.95 7.59
N THR A 97 -11.22 -9.49 6.43
CA THR A 97 -11.10 -8.07 6.03
C THR A 97 -12.31 -7.28 6.54
N PRO A 98 -12.14 -6.34 7.49
CA PRO A 98 -13.28 -5.70 8.13
C PRO A 98 -14.06 -4.79 7.16
N PHE A 99 -13.36 -3.90 6.46
CA PHE A 99 -13.91 -2.99 5.45
C PHE A 99 -12.81 -2.59 4.47
N VAL A 100 -13.21 -1.99 3.34
CA VAL A 100 -12.30 -1.36 2.37
C VAL A 100 -12.76 0.05 2.07
N LYS A 101 -11.87 0.87 1.52
CA LYS A 101 -12.22 2.20 0.99
C LYS A 101 -12.15 2.18 -0.52
N GLU A 102 -12.91 3.07 -1.15
CA GLU A 102 -12.77 3.31 -2.58
C GLU A 102 -11.34 3.80 -2.89
N GLY A 103 -10.70 3.16 -3.85
CA GLY A 103 -9.32 3.47 -4.20
C GLY A 103 -8.59 2.29 -4.82
N PHE A 104 -7.30 2.49 -5.06
CA PHE A 104 -6.42 1.41 -5.48
C PHE A 104 -6.17 0.41 -4.34
N PHE A 105 -6.07 -0.87 -4.70
CA PHE A 105 -5.66 -1.94 -3.80
C PHE A 105 -4.20 -2.33 -4.07
N LEU A 106 -3.52 -2.81 -3.03
CA LEU A 106 -2.12 -3.21 -3.12
C LEU A 106 -1.97 -4.46 -3.99
N HIS A 107 -1.20 -4.36 -5.08
CA HIS A 107 -0.83 -5.51 -5.90
C HIS A 107 0.48 -6.12 -5.38
N GLY A 108 1.56 -5.34 -5.31
CA GLY A 108 2.82 -5.81 -4.69
C GLY A 108 4.02 -4.88 -4.88
N TYR A 109 5.20 -5.35 -4.47
CA TYR A 109 6.45 -4.58 -4.53
C TYR A 109 7.55 -5.35 -5.26
N TRP A 110 7.82 -4.97 -6.51
CA TRP A 110 8.50 -5.85 -7.46
C TRP A 110 9.93 -5.38 -7.77
N PRO A 111 10.95 -6.21 -7.50
CA PRO A 111 12.30 -5.97 -8.01
C PRO A 111 12.33 -5.90 -9.53
N GLN A 112 13.03 -4.91 -10.06
CA GLN A 112 13.25 -4.73 -11.49
C GLN A 112 14.75 -4.72 -11.77
N SER A 113 15.15 -5.32 -12.88
CA SER A 113 16.49 -5.20 -13.44
C SER A 113 16.47 -4.43 -14.77
N THR A 114 17.65 -4.03 -15.23
CA THR A 114 17.83 -3.45 -16.57
C THR A 114 17.51 -4.50 -17.64
N GLY A 115 16.74 -4.07 -18.65
CA GLY A 115 16.28 -4.93 -19.76
C GLY A 115 14.87 -5.49 -19.59
N ASN A 116 14.41 -6.28 -20.57
CA ASN A 116 13.01 -6.70 -20.70
C ASN A 116 12.60 -7.87 -19.78
N ASN A 117 13.51 -8.40 -18.95
CA ASN A 117 13.20 -9.54 -18.09
C ASN A 117 12.68 -9.07 -16.73
N ASN A 118 11.64 -9.75 -16.25
CA ASN A 118 11.13 -9.57 -14.89
C ASN A 118 11.93 -10.46 -13.94
N MET A 119 12.23 -9.96 -12.73
CA MET A 119 12.83 -10.76 -11.67
C MET A 119 11.72 -11.51 -10.97
N LEU A 120 11.62 -12.81 -11.25
CA LEU A 120 10.55 -13.67 -10.77
C LEU A 120 11.12 -14.96 -10.18
N CYS A 121 10.46 -15.49 -9.15
CA CYS A 121 10.73 -16.81 -8.58
C CYS A 121 12.22 -17.01 -8.24
N CYS A 122 12.80 -16.11 -7.45
CA CYS A 122 14.22 -16.20 -7.14
C CYS A 122 14.49 -17.25 -6.08
N GLN A 123 15.60 -17.97 -6.22
CA GLN A 123 16.04 -18.91 -5.19
C GLN A 123 16.33 -18.15 -3.89
N THR A 124 15.80 -18.66 -2.79
CA THR A 124 15.99 -18.11 -1.46
C THR A 124 16.62 -19.15 -0.53
N LYS A 125 17.19 -18.69 0.59
CA LYS A 125 17.61 -19.59 1.68
C LYS A 125 16.41 -20.13 2.49
N THR A 126 15.26 -19.47 2.40
CA THR A 126 14.07 -19.76 3.20
C THR A 126 12.97 -20.35 2.31
N PRO A 127 12.69 -21.66 2.39
CA PRO A 127 11.65 -22.28 1.58
C PRO A 127 10.29 -21.63 1.85
N LEU A 128 9.41 -21.61 0.84
CA LEU A 128 8.14 -20.90 0.90
C LEU A 128 7.26 -21.31 2.09
N SER A 129 7.23 -22.60 2.43
CA SER A 129 6.49 -23.11 3.59
C SER A 129 6.97 -22.54 4.94
N LEU A 130 8.25 -22.18 5.04
CA LEU A 130 8.79 -21.50 6.22
C LEU A 130 8.52 -19.99 6.15
N ALA A 131 8.58 -19.39 4.96
CA ALA A 131 8.20 -17.99 4.75
C ALA A 131 6.74 -17.74 5.15
N GLU A 132 5.83 -18.62 4.75
CA GLU A 132 4.41 -18.59 5.14
C GLU A 132 4.25 -18.63 6.67
N LYS A 133 4.93 -19.56 7.35
CA LYS A 133 4.93 -19.62 8.82
C LYS A 133 5.48 -18.34 9.48
N ILE A 134 6.53 -17.74 8.90
CA ILE A 134 7.10 -16.48 9.41
C ILE A 134 6.12 -15.33 9.25
N ILE A 135 5.43 -15.24 8.11
CA ILE A 135 4.49 -14.16 7.80
C ILE A 135 3.25 -14.27 8.69
N PHE A 136 2.64 -15.45 8.75
CA PHE A 136 1.35 -15.65 9.42
C PHE A 136 1.46 -16.09 10.88
N GLY A 137 2.67 -16.38 11.37
CA GLY A 137 2.97 -16.54 12.80
C GLY A 137 3.18 -15.23 13.55
N ASP A 138 3.21 -14.08 12.85
CA ASP A 138 3.27 -12.74 13.43
C ASP A 138 1.86 -12.11 13.34
N ASP A 139 1.12 -12.10 14.44
CA ASP A 139 -0.29 -11.66 14.44
C ASP A 139 -0.46 -10.20 13.98
N THR A 140 0.49 -9.33 14.31
CA THR A 140 0.50 -7.94 13.88
C THR A 140 0.67 -7.83 12.37
N LEU A 141 1.60 -8.59 11.79
CA LEU A 141 1.78 -8.62 10.34
C LEU A 141 0.59 -9.24 9.62
N LYS A 142 0.00 -10.31 10.19
CA LYS A 142 -1.21 -10.95 9.67
C LYS A 142 -2.38 -9.96 9.60
N ASP A 143 -2.64 -9.21 10.66
CA ASP A 143 -3.69 -8.17 10.67
C ASP A 143 -3.42 -7.06 9.64
N LEU A 144 -2.16 -6.62 9.52
CA LEU A 144 -1.77 -5.66 8.47
C LEU A 144 -2.07 -6.17 7.06
N ILE A 145 -1.78 -7.45 6.78
CA ILE A 145 -2.06 -8.08 5.49
C ILE A 145 -3.57 -8.13 5.23
N TYR A 146 -4.38 -8.55 6.22
CA TYR A 146 -5.84 -8.65 6.06
C TYR A 146 -6.52 -7.32 5.75
N ARG A 147 -5.97 -6.22 6.26
CA ARG A 147 -6.50 -4.87 6.05
C ARG A 147 -5.99 -4.20 4.78
N ASN A 148 -4.79 -4.54 4.31
CA ASN A 148 -4.10 -3.73 3.30
C ASN A 148 -3.59 -4.51 2.08
N TRP A 149 -3.41 -5.83 2.17
CA TRP A 149 -2.88 -6.66 1.09
C TRP A 149 -3.70 -7.94 0.89
N MET A 150 -5.00 -7.75 0.99
CA MET A 150 -6.04 -8.75 0.76
C MET A 150 -6.22 -9.06 -0.74
N SER A 151 -6.89 -10.17 -1.01
CA SER A 151 -7.35 -10.49 -2.36
C SER A 151 -8.86 -10.48 -2.43
N ILE A 152 -9.38 -10.00 -3.57
CA ILE A 152 -10.81 -9.98 -3.83
C ILE A 152 -11.29 -11.02 -4.85
N SER A 153 -10.41 -11.87 -5.39
CA SER A 153 -10.78 -12.82 -6.47
C SER A 153 -10.02 -14.16 -6.48
N VAL A 154 -9.04 -14.34 -5.59
CA VAL A 154 -8.14 -15.52 -5.57
C VAL A 154 -7.36 -15.54 -4.25
N CYS A 155 -7.20 -16.68 -3.60
CA CYS A 155 -6.57 -16.72 -2.27
C CYS A 155 -5.03 -16.64 -2.31
N ALA A 156 -4.46 -16.21 -1.18
CA ALA A 156 -3.04 -16.10 -0.88
C ALA A 156 -2.25 -15.12 -1.76
N VAL A 157 -2.85 -13.97 -2.12
CA VAL A 157 -2.18 -12.98 -2.98
C VAL A 157 -0.90 -12.44 -2.37
N SER A 158 -0.91 -12.12 -1.07
CA SER A 158 0.24 -11.56 -0.36
C SER A 158 1.43 -12.54 -0.36
N LEU A 159 1.17 -13.81 -0.05
CA LEU A 159 2.19 -14.87 -0.09
C LEU A 159 2.66 -15.17 -1.52
N TYR A 160 1.77 -15.20 -2.50
CA TYR A 160 2.13 -15.37 -3.91
C TYR A 160 3.01 -14.23 -4.43
N GLN A 161 2.71 -12.99 -4.04
CA GLN A 161 3.52 -11.82 -4.42
C GLN A 161 4.90 -11.86 -3.75
N TYR A 162 4.98 -12.31 -2.50
CA TYR A 162 6.27 -12.62 -1.88
C TYR A 162 7.02 -13.73 -2.64
N ASP A 163 6.39 -14.88 -2.87
CA ASP A 163 7.01 -16.03 -3.54
C ASP A 163 7.55 -15.65 -4.93
N LYS A 164 6.73 -14.97 -5.72
CA LYS A 164 7.06 -14.58 -7.09
C LYS A 164 8.02 -13.40 -7.17
N HIS A 165 7.85 -12.37 -6.33
CA HIS A 165 8.59 -11.11 -6.46
C HIS A 165 9.46 -10.80 -5.23
N GLY A 166 8.91 -10.93 -4.02
CA GLY A 166 9.64 -10.69 -2.77
C GLY A 166 10.86 -11.60 -2.58
N SER A 167 10.81 -12.84 -3.07
CA SER A 167 11.94 -13.77 -3.12
C SER A 167 13.15 -13.19 -3.84
N CYS A 168 12.95 -12.27 -4.79
CA CYS A 168 14.00 -11.59 -5.52
C CYS A 168 14.58 -10.36 -4.80
N ALA A 169 13.99 -9.94 -3.67
CA ALA A 169 14.38 -8.75 -2.92
C ALA A 169 15.31 -9.05 -1.72
N GLN A 170 15.84 -10.28 -1.61
CA GLN A 170 16.63 -10.72 -0.46
C GLN A 170 17.89 -9.88 -0.17
N LYS A 171 18.46 -9.21 -1.17
CA LYS A 171 19.63 -8.31 -1.00
C LYS A 171 19.26 -6.92 -0.47
N ILE A 172 17.96 -6.59 -0.49
CA ILE A 172 17.44 -5.31 0.02
C ILE A 172 16.89 -5.52 1.43
N PHE A 173 16.17 -6.62 1.63
CA PHE A 173 15.62 -7.01 2.92
C PHE A 173 16.38 -8.23 3.45
N GLU A 174 17.53 -7.96 4.06
CA GLU A 174 18.45 -8.98 4.56
C GLU A 174 18.16 -9.40 6.01
N GLY A 175 18.81 -10.47 6.44
CA GLY A 175 18.77 -10.92 7.83
C GLY A 175 17.50 -11.70 8.21
N PRO A 176 17.36 -12.05 9.50
CA PRO A 176 16.29 -12.94 9.98
C PRO A 176 14.88 -12.34 9.86
N ASN A 177 14.76 -11.01 9.77
CA ASN A 177 13.49 -10.32 9.61
C ASN A 177 13.17 -9.94 8.17
N GLY A 178 14.05 -10.20 7.19
CA GLY A 178 13.92 -9.70 5.82
C GLY A 178 12.58 -9.97 5.15
N ILE A 179 11.97 -11.15 5.40
CA ILE A 179 10.62 -11.47 4.89
C ILE A 179 9.58 -10.52 5.48
N LYS A 180 9.58 -10.34 6.81
CA LYS A 180 8.64 -9.44 7.50
C LYS A 180 8.89 -7.99 7.10
N ASP A 181 10.14 -7.61 6.94
CA ASP A 181 10.55 -6.26 6.53
C ASP A 181 10.06 -5.94 5.12
N TYR A 182 10.19 -6.87 4.17
CA TYR A 182 9.62 -6.73 2.83
C TYR A 182 8.09 -6.51 2.88
N MET A 183 7.37 -7.34 3.65
CA MET A 183 5.91 -7.24 3.75
C MET A 183 5.47 -5.92 4.40
N ARG A 184 6.12 -5.54 5.51
CA ARG A 184 5.82 -4.29 6.25
C ARG A 184 6.12 -3.05 5.43
N THR A 185 7.29 -2.99 4.79
CA THR A 185 7.63 -1.87 3.90
C THR A 185 6.63 -1.74 2.77
N THR A 186 6.24 -2.86 2.15
CA THR A 186 5.29 -2.84 1.04
C THR A 186 3.94 -2.24 1.46
N ILE A 187 3.42 -2.67 2.62
CA ILE A 187 2.17 -2.13 3.18
C ILE A 187 2.33 -0.67 3.60
N ALA A 188 3.45 -0.29 4.24
CA ALA A 188 3.70 1.08 4.65
C ALA A 188 3.76 2.04 3.45
N LEU A 189 4.40 1.63 2.35
CA LEU A 189 4.42 2.39 1.11
C LEU A 189 3.02 2.53 0.51
N TYR A 190 2.21 1.46 0.51
CA TYR A 190 0.82 1.53 0.06
C TYR A 190 0.00 2.54 0.87
N GLN A 191 0.08 2.49 2.20
CA GLN A 191 -0.66 3.39 3.08
C GLN A 191 -0.22 4.85 2.94
N LYS A 192 1.05 5.10 2.59
CA LYS A 192 1.61 6.43 2.41
C LYS A 192 1.04 7.16 1.19
N TYR A 193 0.65 6.45 0.13
CA TYR A 193 0.28 7.05 -1.16
C TYR A 193 -1.16 6.71 -1.57
N ASN A 194 -2.12 7.53 -1.15
CA ASN A 194 -3.51 7.42 -1.60
C ASN A 194 -3.72 8.13 -2.95
N LEU A 195 -3.31 7.46 -4.04
CA LEU A 195 -3.35 8.03 -5.39
C LEU A 195 -4.75 8.39 -5.86
N TRP A 196 -5.77 7.61 -5.46
CA TRP A 196 -7.15 7.88 -5.85
C TRP A 196 -7.67 9.18 -5.24
N LYS A 197 -7.49 9.34 -3.92
CA LYS A 197 -7.86 10.57 -3.23
C LYS A 197 -7.17 11.80 -3.82
N ILE A 198 -5.87 11.69 -4.12
CA ILE A 198 -5.10 12.75 -4.78
C ILE A 198 -5.75 13.15 -6.11
N LEU A 199 -6.12 12.18 -6.94
CA LEU A 199 -6.78 12.44 -8.23
C LEU A 199 -8.17 13.07 -8.06
N GLN A 200 -8.96 12.61 -7.09
CA GLN A 200 -10.29 13.16 -6.79
C GLN A 200 -10.23 14.61 -6.29
N GLU A 201 -9.25 14.94 -5.45
CA GLU A 201 -9.08 16.27 -4.86
C GLU A 201 -8.30 17.23 -5.76
N SER A 202 -7.75 16.74 -6.88
CA SER A 202 -7.02 17.56 -7.85
C SER A 202 -7.92 18.49 -8.66
N GLU A 203 -7.29 19.37 -9.45
CA GLU A 203 -7.98 20.24 -10.41
C GLU A 203 -8.76 19.48 -11.49
N LEU A 204 -8.46 18.18 -11.69
CA LEU A 204 -9.17 17.34 -12.65
C LEU A 204 -10.47 16.76 -12.09
N GLN A 205 -10.62 16.75 -10.75
CA GLN A 205 -11.75 16.15 -10.02
C GLN A 205 -12.11 14.79 -10.61
N VAL A 206 -11.16 13.86 -10.52
CA VAL A 206 -11.26 12.56 -11.20
C VAL A 206 -12.43 11.76 -10.62
N VAL A 207 -13.25 11.19 -11.51
CA VAL A 207 -14.38 10.30 -11.20
C VAL A 207 -14.31 9.07 -12.10
N THR A 208 -15.04 8.01 -11.73
CA THR A 208 -15.14 6.79 -12.53
C THR A 208 -15.92 7.02 -13.83
N ASN A 209 -15.68 6.16 -14.83
CA ASN A 209 -16.31 6.13 -16.15
C ASN A 209 -16.21 7.42 -16.97
N LYS A 210 -15.28 8.32 -16.62
CA LYS A 210 -14.94 9.50 -17.40
C LYS A 210 -13.55 9.34 -17.99
N LEU A 211 -13.39 9.77 -19.24
CA LEU A 211 -12.10 9.80 -19.93
C LEU A 211 -11.28 11.01 -19.49
N TYR A 212 -9.99 10.78 -19.29
CA TYR A 212 -8.98 11.76 -18.92
C TYR A 212 -7.75 11.57 -19.78
N ASN A 213 -7.07 12.68 -20.06
CA ASN A 213 -5.76 12.62 -20.66
C ASN A 213 -4.75 12.01 -19.70
N ILE A 214 -4.10 10.92 -20.09
CA ILE A 214 -3.16 10.16 -19.24
C ILE A 214 -1.98 11.02 -18.76
N GLU A 215 -1.50 11.95 -19.58
CA GLU A 215 -0.39 12.83 -19.21
C GLU A 215 -0.83 13.89 -18.20
N GLN A 216 -2.09 14.32 -18.20
CA GLN A 216 -2.63 15.19 -17.16
C GLN A 216 -2.73 14.46 -15.82
N LEU A 217 -3.20 13.19 -15.81
CA LEU A 217 -3.22 12.35 -14.61
C LEU A 217 -1.80 12.19 -14.02
N LYS A 218 -0.83 11.87 -14.88
CA LYS A 218 0.59 11.74 -14.48
C LYS A 218 1.17 13.04 -13.95
N LYS A 219 0.81 14.18 -14.56
CA LYS A 219 1.25 15.51 -14.10
C LYS A 219 0.72 15.84 -12.71
N VAL A 220 -0.56 15.58 -12.45
CA VAL A 220 -1.18 15.76 -11.13
C VAL A 220 -0.43 14.91 -10.10
N LEU A 221 -0.31 13.61 -10.34
CA LEU A 221 0.35 12.71 -9.40
C LEU A 221 1.81 13.12 -9.15
N ARG A 222 2.56 13.47 -10.19
CA ARG A 222 3.94 13.95 -10.06
C ARG A 222 4.06 15.20 -9.20
N ARG A 223 3.13 16.15 -9.32
CA ARG A 223 3.15 17.37 -8.51
C ARG A 223 2.91 17.08 -7.04
N GLU A 224 1.96 16.18 -6.74
CA GLU A 224 1.52 15.93 -5.36
C GLU A 224 2.44 14.96 -4.60
N ILE A 225 2.96 13.92 -5.26
CA ILE A 225 3.81 12.91 -4.58
C ILE A 225 5.29 13.00 -4.94
N GLY A 226 5.65 13.84 -5.92
CA GLY A 226 7.04 14.05 -6.34
C GLY A 226 7.62 12.95 -7.23
N CYS A 227 6.81 12.03 -7.78
CA CYS A 227 7.29 10.97 -8.67
C CYS A 227 6.44 10.80 -9.93
N GLU A 228 7.07 10.33 -11.00
CA GLU A 228 6.35 9.88 -12.19
C GLU A 228 5.74 8.49 -11.93
N VAL A 229 4.46 8.33 -12.25
CA VAL A 229 3.79 7.04 -12.22
C VAL A 229 3.69 6.45 -13.63
N ILE A 230 3.54 5.14 -13.70
CA ILE A 230 3.29 4.40 -14.95
C ILE A 230 1.99 3.64 -14.84
N PHE A 231 1.05 3.88 -15.75
CA PHE A 231 -0.20 3.13 -15.84
C PHE A 231 -0.07 1.91 -16.74
N THR A 232 -0.92 0.93 -16.47
CA THR A 232 -1.18 -0.21 -17.35
C THR A 232 -2.67 -0.31 -17.57
N CYS A 233 -3.09 -0.40 -18.83
CA CYS A 233 -4.50 -0.42 -19.19
C CYS A 233 -4.93 -1.76 -19.80
N VAL A 234 -6.23 -2.04 -19.66
CA VAL A 234 -6.96 -3.08 -20.39
C VAL A 234 -7.70 -2.40 -21.54
N GLU A 235 -7.67 -3.03 -22.72
CA GLU A 235 -8.35 -2.51 -23.92
C GLU A 235 -8.00 -1.05 -24.23
N MET A 236 -6.74 -0.68 -23.98
CA MET A 236 -6.17 0.65 -24.17
C MET A 236 -6.74 1.75 -23.25
N THR A 237 -7.98 1.65 -22.78
CA THR A 237 -8.69 2.78 -22.17
C THR A 237 -8.90 2.62 -20.67
N SER A 238 -9.08 1.41 -20.16
CA SER A 238 -9.38 1.19 -18.75
C SER A 238 -8.10 1.02 -17.93
N ILE A 239 -7.87 1.88 -16.94
CA ILE A 239 -6.73 1.76 -16.03
C ILE A 239 -6.91 0.51 -15.16
N PHE A 240 -5.95 -0.41 -15.28
CA PHE A 240 -5.88 -1.61 -14.47
C PHE A 240 -4.91 -1.44 -13.30
N ASP A 241 -3.65 -1.09 -13.57
CA ASP A 241 -2.61 -0.95 -12.55
C ASP A 241 -1.85 0.36 -12.69
N VAL A 242 -1.25 0.82 -11.60
CA VAL A 242 -0.31 1.95 -11.52
C VAL A 242 0.95 1.55 -10.79
N LYS A 243 2.11 2.01 -11.27
CA LYS A 243 3.44 1.70 -10.74
C LYS A 243 4.20 2.95 -10.34
N MET A 244 4.86 2.90 -9.19
CA MET A 244 5.83 3.89 -8.71
C MET A 244 7.17 3.20 -8.45
N CYS A 245 8.28 3.81 -8.87
CA CYS A 245 9.61 3.19 -8.75
C CYS A 245 10.48 3.87 -7.69
N PHE A 246 11.24 3.04 -6.96
CA PHE A 246 12.04 3.41 -5.81
C PHE A 246 13.49 2.95 -5.95
N ASP A 247 14.42 3.72 -5.40
CA ASP A 247 15.86 3.42 -5.40
C ASP A 247 16.15 2.24 -4.45
N PRO A 248 16.64 1.09 -4.95
CA PRO A 248 16.96 -0.06 -4.12
C PRO A 248 18.18 0.17 -3.21
N ASN A 249 18.97 1.22 -3.47
CA ASN A 249 20.16 1.57 -2.68
C ASN A 249 19.87 2.63 -1.60
N SER A 250 18.66 3.17 -1.59
CA SER A 250 18.20 4.08 -0.53
C SER A 250 17.73 3.29 0.71
N ASN A 251 17.25 3.98 1.75
CA ASN A 251 16.73 3.31 2.94
C ASN A 251 15.55 2.38 2.57
N PRO A 252 15.65 1.05 2.76
CA PRO A 252 14.61 0.11 2.33
C PRO A 252 13.28 0.28 3.08
N PHE A 253 13.26 0.96 4.22
CA PHE A 253 12.05 1.21 5.02
C PHE A 253 11.37 2.55 4.69
N ASN A 254 12.07 3.45 3.99
CA ASN A 254 11.52 4.71 3.48
C ASN A 254 12.31 5.12 2.22
N PRO A 255 12.19 4.36 1.13
CA PRO A 255 13.02 4.55 -0.03
C PRO A 255 12.66 5.82 -0.80
N THR A 256 13.63 6.38 -1.51
CA THR A 256 13.44 7.53 -2.37
C THR A 256 12.89 7.11 -3.73
N PHE A 257 12.10 7.98 -4.35
CA PHE A 257 11.62 7.77 -5.71
C PHE A 257 12.75 7.86 -6.74
N ILE A 258 12.65 7.07 -7.80
CA ILE A 258 13.47 7.18 -9.00
C ILE A 258 12.63 7.05 -10.25
N LYS A 259 13.19 7.43 -11.40
CA LYS A 259 12.59 7.14 -12.69
C LYS A 259 12.42 5.62 -12.85
N CYS A 260 11.25 5.19 -13.30
CA CYS A 260 11.05 3.79 -13.66
C CYS A 260 11.96 3.37 -14.83
N PRO A 261 12.29 2.08 -14.97
CA PRO A 261 12.98 1.58 -16.15
C PRO A 261 12.20 1.88 -17.44
N ASP A 262 12.90 2.24 -18.53
CA ASP A 262 12.28 2.65 -19.81
C ASP A 262 11.33 1.60 -20.41
N LYS A 263 11.51 0.32 -20.07
CA LYS A 263 10.59 -0.75 -20.48
C LYS A 263 9.16 -0.53 -19.98
N ASN A 264 8.99 0.09 -18.81
CA ASN A 264 7.68 0.36 -18.22
C ASN A 264 6.96 1.46 -19.01
N TYR A 265 7.68 2.52 -19.41
CA TYR A 265 7.13 3.57 -20.27
C TYR A 265 6.77 3.04 -21.67
N ARG A 266 7.58 2.13 -22.23
CA ARG A 266 7.23 1.43 -23.49
C ARG A 266 6.00 0.56 -23.34
N GLU A 267 5.86 -0.13 -22.20
CA GLU A 267 4.68 -0.94 -21.90
C GLU A 267 3.42 -0.07 -21.80
N GLU A 268 3.46 1.04 -21.06
CA GLU A 268 2.35 1.99 -20.95
C GLU A 268 1.91 2.48 -22.34
N LYS A 269 2.85 2.96 -23.17
CA LYS A 269 2.55 3.41 -24.54
C LYS A 269 1.92 2.33 -25.42
N ARG A 270 2.26 1.06 -25.19
CA ARG A 270 1.70 -0.07 -25.94
C ARG A 270 0.31 -0.48 -25.41
N ARG A 271 0.05 -0.26 -24.12
CA ARG A 271 -1.14 -0.78 -23.44
C ARG A 271 -2.20 0.26 -23.14
N CYS A 272 -1.88 1.55 -23.24
CA CYS A 272 -2.77 2.66 -22.91
C CYS A 272 -2.90 3.64 -24.09
N SER A 273 -4.12 4.13 -24.32
CA SER A 273 -4.40 5.28 -25.20
C SER A 273 -4.08 6.60 -24.50
N LYS A 274 -4.17 7.70 -25.26
CA LYS A 274 -4.00 9.07 -24.70
C LYS A 274 -5.10 9.43 -23.71
N GLU A 275 -6.32 8.96 -23.98
CA GLU A 275 -7.48 9.12 -23.11
C GLU A 275 -7.75 7.79 -22.41
N VAL A 276 -7.86 7.82 -21.09
CA VAL A 276 -8.05 6.65 -20.22
C VAL A 276 -9.09 6.95 -19.14
N MET A 277 -9.68 5.91 -18.56
CA MET A 277 -10.68 6.03 -17.50
C MET A 277 -10.45 5.03 -16.38
N PHE A 278 -11.06 5.29 -15.25
CA PHE A 278 -11.23 4.35 -14.15
C PHE A 278 -12.61 3.74 -14.26
N GLU A 279 -12.73 2.42 -14.41
CA GLU A 279 -14.04 1.75 -14.37
C GLU A 279 -14.74 1.99 -13.03
N GLU A 280 -16.06 1.83 -12.99
CA GLU A 280 -16.83 1.94 -11.75
C GLU A 280 -16.23 1.07 -10.64
N PHE A 281 -15.98 1.67 -9.47
CA PHE A 281 -15.57 0.89 -8.31
C PHE A 281 -16.72 -0.04 -7.89
N PRO A 282 -16.45 -1.31 -7.52
CA PRO A 282 -17.48 -2.23 -7.04
C PRO A 282 -18.04 -1.78 -5.67
N LYS A 283 -19.03 -0.88 -5.68
CA LYS A 283 -19.62 -0.26 -4.48
C LYS A 283 -20.16 -1.27 -3.47
N TYR A 284 -20.59 -2.44 -3.94
CA TYR A 284 -21.03 -3.55 -3.07
C TYR A 284 -19.92 -4.06 -2.14
N LEU A 285 -18.63 -3.78 -2.41
CA LEU A 285 -17.54 -4.12 -1.51
C LEU A 285 -17.38 -3.13 -0.34
N LEU A 286 -17.97 -1.93 -0.41
CA LEU A 286 -17.75 -0.86 0.57
C LEU A 286 -18.54 -1.08 1.87
N ASP A 287 -19.69 -1.74 1.80
CA ASP A 287 -20.53 -2.00 2.98
C ASP A 287 -20.11 -3.33 3.63
N PRO A 288 -19.54 -3.30 4.85
CA PRO A 288 -19.08 -4.50 5.51
C PRO A 288 -20.20 -5.49 5.87
N VAL A 289 -21.45 -5.03 5.96
CA VAL A 289 -22.62 -5.87 6.30
C VAL A 289 -23.09 -6.65 5.10
N THR A 290 -23.14 -6.01 3.93
CA THR A 290 -23.73 -6.60 2.71
C THR A 290 -22.70 -7.13 1.71
N SER A 291 -21.42 -6.76 1.86
CA SER A 291 -20.36 -7.20 0.96
C SER A 291 -20.22 -8.73 0.93
N PRO A 292 -20.17 -9.35 -0.27
CA PRO A 292 -19.97 -10.78 -0.40
C PRO A 292 -18.63 -11.18 0.21
N ARG A 293 -18.62 -12.32 0.89
CA ARG A 293 -17.45 -12.83 1.62
C ARG A 293 -16.85 -14.05 0.94
N ASN A 294 -15.54 -14.21 1.01
CA ASN A 294 -14.83 -15.37 0.48
C ASN A 294 -14.06 -16.15 1.56
N ASN A 295 -13.71 -17.39 1.25
CA ASN A 295 -13.01 -18.32 2.15
C ASN A 295 -11.48 -18.11 2.23
N CYS A 296 -10.94 -17.03 1.67
CA CYS A 296 -9.50 -16.83 1.64
C CYS A 296 -8.96 -16.51 3.03
N PRO A 297 -7.95 -17.26 3.52
CA PRO A 297 -7.35 -17.02 4.81
C PRO A 297 -6.39 -15.82 4.79
N TYR A 298 -5.85 -15.43 3.62
CA TYR A 298 -4.94 -14.32 3.32
C TYR A 298 -4.86 -14.14 1.79
#